data_AF-A0A8J4U4M7-F1
#
_entry.id   AF-A0A8J4U4M7-F1
#
_cell.length_a   1.000
_cell.length_b   1.000
_cell.length_c   1.000
_cell.angle_alpha   90.00
_cell.angle_beta   90.00
_cell.angle_gamma   90.00
#
_symmetry.space_group_name_H-M   'P 1'
#
loop_
_entity.id
_entity.type
_entity.pdbx_description
1 polymer ?
#
loop_
_entity_poly.entity_id
_entity_poly.type
_entity_poly.pdbx_seq_one_letter_code
_entity_poly.pdbx_strand_id
1 'polypeptide(L)'
;MRIGQNLFLFLLMIFVSLLGLFYFSHKSIWSSGASVCRKTAANKNHVNMDLSFPPGDDQKHVNMDLIIPPGIAISQPSVNNRRPDVAMTTQWLAPIVWEDTFDLTVFDNIYKPKNITVATTLFALG
;
A
#
# COMPACT_ATOMS: atom_id res chain seq x y z
N MET A 1 -38.71 40.94 19.67
CA MET A 1 -37.84 40.55 18.53
C MET A 1 -36.42 40.20 19.00
N ARG A 2 -36.24 39.08 19.73
CA ARG A 2 -34.89 38.60 20.18
C ARG A 2 -34.69 37.09 20.04
N ILE A 3 -35.77 36.34 19.75
CA ILE A 3 -35.73 34.87 19.65
C ILE A 3 -35.13 34.39 18.32
N GLY A 4 -35.35 35.14 17.22
CA GLY A 4 -34.84 34.79 15.88
C GLY A 4 -33.34 35.00 15.71
N GLN A 5 -32.74 36.02 16.36
CA GLN A 5 -31.29 36.25 16.30
C GLN A 5 -30.51 35.16 17.02
N ASN A 6 -30.97 34.72 18.19
CA ASN A 6 -30.31 33.62 18.91
C ASN A 6 -30.45 32.31 18.14
N LEU A 7 -31.62 32.05 17.54
CA LEU A 7 -31.83 30.87 16.69
C LEU A 7 -30.89 30.86 15.48
N PHE A 8 -30.69 32.01 14.83
CA PHE A 8 -29.75 32.14 13.72
C PHE A 8 -28.30 31.87 14.16
N LEU A 9 -27.88 32.39 15.32
CA LEU A 9 -26.55 32.12 15.87
C LEU A 9 -26.35 30.63 16.19
N PHE A 10 -27.36 29.96 16.74
CA PHE A 10 -27.32 28.52 16.96
C PHE A 10 -27.18 27.72 15.64
N LEU A 11 -27.94 28.10 14.61
CA LEU A 11 -27.84 27.46 13.29
C LEU A 11 -26.45 27.66 12.65
N LEU A 12 -25.86 28.86 12.80
CA LEU A 12 -24.51 29.16 12.30
C LEU A 12 -23.45 28.27 12.96
N MET A 13 -23.53 28.10 14.29
CA MET A 13 -22.59 27.26 15.03
C MET A 13 -22.70 25.78 14.64
N ILE A 14 -23.92 25.29 14.44
CA ILE A 14 -24.16 23.92 13.95
C ILE A 14 -23.56 23.74 12.55
N PHE A 15 -23.75 24.71 11.66
CA PHE A 15 -23.21 24.67 10.31
C PHE A 15 -21.67 24.64 10.30
N VAL A 16 -21.02 25.51 11.07
CA VAL A 16 -19.54 25.52 11.20
C VAL A 16 -19.02 24.20 11.77
N SER A 17 -19.71 23.63 12.76
CA SER A 17 -19.35 22.33 13.34
C SER A 17 -19.48 21.18 12.34
N LEU A 18 -20.56 21.16 11.54
CA LEU A 18 -20.76 20.18 10.47
C LEU A 18 -19.68 20.30 9.37
N LEU A 19 -19.33 21.52 8.97
CA LEU A 19 -18.23 21.74 8.01
C LEU A 19 -16.89 21.25 8.57
N GLY A 20 -16.62 21.50 9.86
CA GLY A 20 -15.41 21.01 10.53
C GLY A 20 -15.36 19.49 10.60
N LEU A 21 -16.47 18.83 10.93
CA LEU A 21 -16.57 17.37 10.96
C LEU A 21 -16.41 16.77 9.56
N PHE A 22 -17.01 17.38 8.53
CA PHE A 22 -16.87 16.93 7.15
C PHE A 22 -15.42 17.07 6.65
N TYR A 23 -14.77 18.20 6.95
CA TYR A 23 -13.35 18.42 6.63
C TYR A 23 -12.42 17.43 7.35
N PHE A 24 -12.65 17.22 8.65
CA PHE A 24 -11.88 16.24 9.43
C PHE A 24 -12.11 14.81 8.91
N SER A 25 -13.33 14.47 8.53
CA SER A 25 -13.68 13.16 7.95
C SER A 25 -12.98 12.95 6.60
N HIS A 26 -12.92 13.98 5.75
CA HIS A 26 -12.23 13.88 4.47
C HIS A 26 -10.71 13.72 4.65
N LYS A 27 -10.11 14.39 5.64
CA LYS A 27 -8.70 14.18 6.01
C LYS A 27 -8.45 12.82 6.67
N SER A 28 -9.36 12.36 7.54
CA SER A 28 -9.21 11.07 8.23
C SER A 28 -9.47 9.89 7.29
N ILE A 29 -10.30 10.04 6.26
CA ILE A 29 -10.46 9.05 5.18
C ILE A 29 -9.17 8.92 4.35
N TRP A 30 -8.45 10.01 4.07
CA TRP A 30 -7.13 9.94 3.43
C TRP A 30 -6.07 9.31 4.34
N SER A 31 -6.15 9.55 5.65
CA SER A 31 -5.24 8.93 6.64
C SER A 31 -5.59 7.47 6.96
N SER A 32 -6.80 7.00 6.65
CA SER A 32 -7.26 5.64 6.95
C SER A 32 -6.76 4.59 5.95
N GLY A 33 -5.99 5.00 4.93
CA GLY A 33 -5.17 4.08 4.12
C GLY A 33 -3.98 3.49 4.88
N ALA A 34 -3.70 3.96 6.10
CA ALA A 34 -2.54 3.54 6.89
C ALA A 34 -2.86 3.37 8.38
N SER A 35 -3.74 2.43 8.75
CA SER A 35 -3.61 1.69 10.03
C SER A 35 -4.75 0.66 10.20
N VAL A 36 -4.57 -0.55 9.66
CA VAL A 36 -5.27 -1.74 10.18
C VAL A 36 -4.24 -2.59 10.90
N CYS A 37 -3.86 -2.17 12.12
CA CYS A 37 -3.37 -3.12 13.11
C CYS A 37 -4.57 -3.54 13.97
N ARG A 38 -5.20 -4.66 13.60
CA ARG A 38 -6.12 -5.37 14.48
C ARG A 38 -5.30 -5.89 15.66
N LYS A 39 -5.39 -5.24 16.83
CA LYS A 39 -4.86 -5.79 18.08
C LYS A 39 -5.72 -6.98 18.48
N THR A 40 -5.32 -8.18 18.07
CA THR A 40 -5.79 -9.40 18.75
C THR A 40 -5.08 -9.43 20.10
N ALA A 41 -5.84 -9.48 21.18
CA ALA A 41 -5.32 -9.65 22.52
C ALA A 41 -4.44 -10.91 22.56
N ALA A 42 -3.15 -10.71 22.83
CA ALA A 42 -2.19 -11.80 22.97
C ALA A 42 -2.54 -12.61 24.24
N ASN A 43 -3.25 -13.72 24.04
CA ASN A 43 -3.23 -14.82 24.99
C ASN A 43 -1.80 -15.40 24.97
N LYS A 44 -1.03 -15.16 26.03
CA LYS A 44 0.32 -15.72 26.21
C LYS A 44 0.21 -17.22 26.52
N ASN A 45 -0.16 -17.99 25.51
CA ASN A 45 0.31 -19.36 25.42
C ASN A 45 1.70 -19.28 24.80
N HIS A 46 2.65 -19.99 25.37
CA HIS A 46 4.04 -20.06 24.93
C HIS A 46 4.11 -20.58 23.48
N VAL A 47 4.00 -19.68 22.50
CA VAL A 47 4.16 -20.01 21.09
C VAL A 47 5.65 -20.12 20.84
N ASN A 48 6.12 -21.35 20.77
CA ASN A 48 7.41 -21.70 20.18
C ASN A 48 7.48 -21.00 18.81
N MET A 49 8.48 -20.14 18.59
CA MET A 49 8.80 -19.65 17.25
C MET A 49 9.49 -20.80 16.51
N ASP A 50 8.69 -21.81 16.18
CA ASP A 50 9.09 -22.85 15.27
C ASP A 50 9.24 -22.19 13.90
N LEU A 51 10.47 -22.18 13.38
CA LEU A 51 10.77 -21.96 11.97
C LEU A 51 10.26 -23.16 11.16
N SER A 52 9.02 -23.56 11.37
CA SER A 52 8.34 -24.56 10.57
C SER A 52 8.01 -23.92 9.23
N PHE A 53 8.98 -24.03 8.31
CA PHE A 53 8.67 -24.13 6.90
C PHE A 53 7.49 -25.10 6.77
N PRO A 54 6.45 -24.78 5.99
CA PRO A 54 5.33 -25.70 5.81
C PRO A 54 5.90 -27.07 5.40
N PRO A 55 5.36 -28.17 5.97
CA PRO A 55 5.81 -29.51 5.60
C PRO A 55 5.71 -29.59 4.09
N GLY A 56 6.79 -30.04 3.45
CA GLY A 56 6.90 -30.08 1.98
C GLY A 56 5.66 -30.70 1.39
N ASP A 57 4.74 -29.83 0.96
CA ASP A 57 3.63 -30.18 0.09
C ASP A 57 4.31 -30.66 -1.18
N ASP A 58 3.93 -31.87 -1.59
CA ASP A 58 4.44 -32.57 -2.74
C ASP A 58 4.67 -31.55 -3.85
N GLN A 59 5.89 -31.53 -4.40
CA GLN A 59 6.42 -30.53 -5.33
C GLN A 59 5.54 -30.40 -6.58
N LYS A 60 4.36 -29.81 -6.43
CA LYS A 60 3.55 -29.26 -7.49
C LYS A 60 4.37 -28.06 -7.90
N HIS A 61 5.20 -28.24 -8.91
CA HIS A 61 5.97 -27.18 -9.55
C HIS A 61 5.10 -25.92 -9.57
N VAL A 62 5.33 -25.02 -8.61
CA VAL A 62 4.66 -23.73 -8.60
C VAL A 62 5.25 -23.09 -9.82
N ASN A 63 4.45 -22.98 -10.88
CA ASN A 63 4.92 -22.41 -12.13
C ASN A 63 5.31 -20.96 -11.83
N MET A 64 6.61 -20.74 -11.60
CA MET A 64 7.17 -19.44 -11.30
C MET A 64 7.33 -18.61 -12.57
N ASP A 65 7.00 -19.14 -13.76
CA ASP A 65 7.09 -18.39 -15.01
C ASP A 65 6.40 -17.03 -14.85
N LEU A 66 7.19 -15.98 -15.04
CA LEU A 66 6.76 -14.59 -14.98
C LEU A 66 6.09 -14.27 -16.32
N ILE A 67 4.96 -14.92 -16.58
CA ILE A 67 4.21 -14.74 -17.82
C ILE A 67 3.35 -13.51 -17.67
N ILE A 68 3.56 -12.54 -18.56
CA ILE A 68 2.65 -11.42 -18.71
C ILE A 68 1.32 -11.98 -19.28
N PRO A 69 0.19 -11.76 -18.60
CA PRO A 69 -1.10 -12.22 -19.11
C PRO A 69 -1.39 -11.69 -20.53
N PRO A 70 -1.98 -12.51 -21.42
CA PRO A 70 -2.38 -12.04 -22.73
C PRO A 70 -3.43 -10.92 -22.61
N GLY A 71 -3.37 -9.93 -23.50
CA GLY A 71 -4.34 -8.83 -23.57
C GLY A 71 -3.99 -7.58 -22.75
N ILE A 72 -2.83 -7.52 -22.11
CA ILE A 72 -2.34 -6.29 -21.46
C ILE A 72 -1.69 -5.40 -22.52
N ALA A 73 -2.25 -4.21 -22.73
CA ALA A 73 -1.64 -3.18 -23.55
C ALA A 73 -0.49 -2.54 -22.76
N ILE A 74 0.75 -2.87 -23.13
CA ILE A 74 1.96 -2.28 -22.55
C ILE A 74 2.53 -1.26 -23.53
N SER A 75 2.93 -0.10 -23.03
CA SER A 75 3.66 0.87 -23.85
C SER A 75 5.01 0.30 -24.29
N GLN A 76 5.33 0.42 -25.57
CA GLN A 76 6.62 -0.07 -26.08
C GLN A 76 7.76 0.67 -25.34
N PRO A 77 8.73 -0.06 -24.75
CA PRO A 77 9.86 0.58 -24.09
C PRO A 77 10.71 1.30 -25.15
N SER A 78 11.09 2.53 -24.86
CA SER A 78 12.05 3.29 -25.68
C SER A 78 13.47 2.88 -25.33
N VAL A 79 14.35 2.79 -26.32
CA VAL A 79 15.79 2.61 -26.11
C VAL A 79 16.41 3.83 -25.40
N ASN A 80 15.80 5.00 -25.57
CA ASN A 80 16.24 6.23 -24.92
C ASN A 80 16.06 6.12 -23.41
N ASN A 81 17.11 6.47 -22.68
CA ASN A 81 17.06 6.54 -21.22
C ASN A 81 16.07 7.63 -20.80
N ARG A 82 15.00 7.24 -20.09
CA ARG A 82 14.00 8.18 -19.56
C ARG A 82 14.56 9.09 -18.47
N ARG A 83 15.60 8.64 -17.77
CA ARG A 83 16.23 9.37 -16.66
C ARG A 83 17.73 9.53 -16.90
N PRO A 84 18.14 10.46 -17.78
CA PRO A 84 19.56 10.73 -18.05
C PRO A 84 20.26 11.42 -16.87
N ASP A 85 19.49 11.95 -15.92
CA ASP A 85 19.92 12.65 -14.72
C ASP A 85 20.45 11.72 -13.62
N VAL A 86 20.15 10.42 -13.66
CA VAL A 86 20.53 9.45 -12.62
C VAL A 86 21.13 8.17 -13.20
N ALA A 87 21.87 7.45 -12.36
CA ALA A 87 22.33 6.10 -12.69
C ALA A 87 21.15 5.10 -12.65
N MET A 88 20.94 4.37 -13.74
CA MET A 88 19.84 3.39 -13.89
C MET A 88 20.24 1.98 -13.44
N THR A 89 21.53 1.68 -13.44
CA THR A 89 22.08 0.37 -13.09
C THR A 89 23.37 0.51 -12.28
N THR A 90 23.66 -0.51 -11.48
CA THR A 90 24.90 -0.63 -10.71
C THR A 90 26.00 -1.32 -11.54
N GLN A 91 27.25 -1.30 -11.05
CA GLN A 91 28.39 -1.95 -11.71
C GLN A 91 28.21 -3.47 -11.88
N TRP A 92 27.43 -4.12 -11.01
CA TRP A 92 27.07 -5.54 -11.10
C TRP A 92 25.73 -5.78 -11.82
N LEU A 93 25.30 -4.84 -12.66
CA LEU A 93 24.10 -4.93 -13.51
C LEU A 93 22.77 -5.07 -12.77
N ALA A 94 22.71 -4.75 -11.47
CA ALA A 94 21.43 -4.64 -10.77
C ALA A 94 20.72 -3.33 -11.13
N PRO A 95 19.41 -3.35 -11.46
CA PRO A 95 18.64 -2.14 -11.74
C PRO A 95 18.43 -1.34 -10.47
N ILE A 96 18.56 -0.02 -10.59
CA ILE A 96 18.23 0.92 -9.52
C ILE A 96 16.80 1.41 -9.78
N VAL A 97 15.93 1.31 -8.78
CA VAL A 97 14.52 1.66 -8.91
C VAL A 97 14.34 3.15 -8.69
N TRP A 98 13.86 3.85 -9.72
CA TRP A 98 13.46 5.25 -9.64
C TRP A 98 12.04 5.44 -10.15
N GLU A 99 11.49 6.62 -9.93
CA GLU A 99 10.25 7.02 -10.58
C GLU A 99 10.42 6.96 -12.11
N ASP A 100 9.37 6.52 -12.81
CA ASP A 100 9.34 6.33 -14.27
C ASP A 100 10.23 5.20 -14.84
N THR A 101 10.94 4.43 -14.02
CA THR A 101 11.80 3.31 -14.48
C THR A 101 11.08 1.97 -14.49
N PHE A 102 9.86 1.91 -13.97
CA PHE A 102 9.02 0.72 -13.95
C PHE A 102 7.55 1.10 -14.20
N ASP A 103 6.78 0.15 -14.73
CA ASP A 103 5.33 0.29 -14.91
C ASP A 103 4.62 -0.62 -13.92
N LEU A 104 3.97 -0.01 -12.92
CA LEU A 104 3.21 -0.72 -11.89
C LEU A 104 2.18 -1.68 -12.46
N THR A 105 1.57 -1.36 -13.60
CA THR A 105 0.57 -2.20 -14.26
C THR A 105 1.17 -3.55 -14.67
N VAL A 106 2.40 -3.53 -15.19
CA VAL A 106 3.10 -4.75 -15.61
C VAL A 106 3.46 -5.60 -14.39
N PHE A 107 4.01 -4.98 -13.34
CA PHE A 107 4.37 -5.69 -12.11
C PHE A 107 3.14 -6.29 -11.42
N ASP A 108 2.07 -5.52 -11.28
CA ASP A 108 0.82 -5.98 -10.68
C ASP A 108 0.27 -7.22 -11.40
N ASN A 109 0.26 -7.19 -12.74
CA ASN A 109 -0.24 -8.30 -13.54
C ASN A 109 0.61 -9.57 -13.44
N ILE A 110 1.91 -9.43 -13.19
CA ILE A 110 2.84 -10.57 -13.04
C ILE A 110 2.81 -11.11 -11.61
N TYR A 111 2.77 -10.23 -10.60
CA TYR A 111 3.00 -10.62 -9.21
C TYR A 111 1.72 -10.82 -8.39
N LYS A 112 0.61 -10.11 -8.68
CA LYS A 112 -0.66 -10.33 -7.96
C LYS A 112 -1.19 -11.76 -8.13
N PRO A 113 -1.20 -12.38 -9.33
CA PRO A 113 -1.70 -13.75 -9.48
C PRO A 113 -0.86 -14.81 -8.74
N LYS A 114 0.37 -14.47 -8.33
CA LYS A 114 1.27 -15.37 -7.61
C LYS A 114 1.01 -15.41 -6.10
N ASN A 115 0.06 -14.62 -5.59
CA ASN A 115 -0.29 -14.57 -4.16
C ASN A 115 0.94 -14.39 -3.24
N ILE A 116 1.89 -13.55 -3.66
CA ILE A 116 3.09 -13.29 -2.88
C ILE A 116 2.75 -12.50 -1.61
N THR A 117 3.37 -12.86 -0.48
CA THR A 117 3.24 -12.13 0.78
C THR A 117 4.55 -11.44 1.10
N VAL A 118 4.53 -10.11 1.25
CA VAL A 118 5.70 -9.32 1.62
C VAL A 118 5.65 -9.04 3.13
N ALA A 119 6.58 -9.64 3.88
CA ALA A 119 6.73 -9.37 5.30
C ALA A 119 7.56 -8.10 5.53
N THR A 120 7.12 -7.24 6.44
CA THR A 120 7.86 -6.03 6.86
C THR A 120 8.16 -6.12 8.35
N THR A 121 9.43 -5.98 8.71
CA THR A 121 9.88 -5.99 10.11
C THR A 121 10.25 -4.58 10.53
N LEU A 122 9.70 -4.09 11.65
CA LEU A 122 9.97 -2.77 12.21
C LEU A 122 10.39 -2.91 13.68
N PHE A 123 11.52 -2.30 14.04
CA PHE A 123 12.00 -2.23 15.43
C PHE A 123 11.73 -0.85 16.00
N ALA A 124 11.09 -0.78 17.17
CA ALA A 124 10.89 0.45 17.94
C ALA A 124 11.46 0.24 19.33
N LEU A 125 12.68 0.75 19.54
CA LEU A 125 13.40 0.71 20.81
C LEU A 125 13.36 2.12 21.44
N GLY A 126 13.22 2.19 22.76
CA GLY A 126 13.11 3.44 23.52
C GLY A 126 14.18 3.58 24.59
#